data_AF-A0A950KJZ6-F1
#
_entry.id   AF-A0A950KJZ6-F1
#
_cell.length_a   1.000
_cell.length_b   1.000
_cell.length_c   1.000
_cell.angle_alpha   90.00
_cell.angle_beta   90.00
_cell.angle_gamma   90.00
#
_symmetry.space_group_name_H-M   'P 1'
#
loop_
_entity.id
_entity.type
_entity.pdbx_description
1 polymer ?
#
loop_
_entity_poly.entity_id
_entity_poly.type
_entity_poly.pdbx_seq_one_letter_code
_entity_poly.pdbx_strand_id
1 'polypeptide(L)'
;MALHIAFPTLCRKRPHAEKKGFTLIEMAIVLVIIAVVVGVSMNVWRGKMDEAQVMQTRLKIAQIQKALMTYRRANDRLPCPADPTAVQNTANYGVAVTPPGACNSAAGVIGNTTLPVFAVEGSVPYQTLNLPEDFMYDGWGKRIAYAVDPRMTEDEAFTNYDIYANCGGITVKDATGNPVTSSAIYAVISFGSNSHGAYTRGGTRYNGGSVNADELTNCNCTNNGTYSGSYGGIYIQKPMMGTGNATFDDMVEYQERWQLQTDADNVYGSYGGPEVGFSLSVSPYVKFYTKSCDTYTALNDPAALPPAAATGISVSPDNLY
;
A
#
# COMPACT_ATOMS: atom_id res chain seq x y z
N MET A 1 69.80 83.00 13.15
CA MET A 1 69.37 82.55 14.48
C MET A 1 68.22 81.57 14.29
N ALA A 2 68.49 80.27 14.39
CA ALA A 2 67.47 79.22 14.49
C ALA A 2 68.10 78.03 15.21
N LEU A 3 67.75 77.88 16.49
CA LEU A 3 68.23 76.85 17.39
C LEU A 3 67.42 75.57 17.15
N HIS A 4 68.03 74.52 16.61
CA HIS A 4 67.41 73.19 16.48
C HIS A 4 67.64 72.41 17.77
N ILE A 5 66.56 72.20 18.54
CA ILE A 5 66.54 71.35 19.72
C ILE A 5 66.07 69.96 19.29
N ALA A 6 66.93 68.95 19.43
CA ALA A 6 66.59 67.55 19.20
C ALA A 6 66.11 66.91 20.51
N PHE A 7 64.88 66.39 20.54
CA PHE A 7 64.36 65.57 21.62
C PHE A 7 64.57 64.07 21.32
N PRO A 8 65.04 63.26 22.27
CA PRO A 8 65.13 61.81 22.09
C PRO A 8 63.76 61.16 22.27
N THR A 9 63.26 60.51 21.22
CA THR A 9 62.07 59.64 21.29
C THR A 9 62.38 58.39 22.10
N LEU A 10 61.76 58.28 23.29
CA LEU A 10 61.73 57.07 24.11
C LEU A 10 61.01 55.93 23.38
N CYS A 11 61.69 54.79 23.23
CA CYS A 11 61.12 53.58 22.65
C CYS A 11 60.20 52.90 23.69
N ARG A 12 58.87 53.04 23.52
CA ARG A 12 57.85 52.38 24.32
C ARG A 12 57.61 50.95 23.80
N LYS A 13 57.99 49.93 24.58
CA LYS A 13 57.66 48.51 24.31
C LYS A 13 56.14 48.34 24.27
N ARG A 14 55.61 47.77 23.18
CA ARG A 14 54.21 47.34 23.05
C ARG A 14 54.05 45.97 23.71
N PRO A 15 53.00 45.72 24.52
CA PRO A 15 52.70 44.38 25.00
C PRO A 15 52.30 43.49 23.82
N HIS A 16 52.94 42.33 23.70
CA HIS A 16 52.58 41.31 22.72
C HIS A 16 51.22 40.71 23.11
N ALA A 17 50.22 40.86 22.24
CA ALA A 17 49.03 40.03 22.30
C ALA A 17 49.45 38.61 21.90
N GLU A 18 49.47 37.69 22.86
CA GLU A 18 49.71 36.27 22.60
C GLU A 18 48.63 35.75 21.65
N LYS A 19 49.03 35.47 20.40
CA LYS A 19 48.19 34.70 19.48
C LYS A 19 48.19 33.25 19.97
N LYS A 20 47.14 32.84 20.67
CA LYS A 20 46.90 31.42 20.99
C LYS A 20 46.68 30.69 19.66
N GLY A 21 47.67 29.90 19.23
CA GLY A 21 47.56 29.01 18.09
C GLY A 21 46.84 27.73 18.49
N PHE A 22 45.88 27.28 17.68
CA PHE A 22 45.26 25.96 17.85
C PHE A 22 46.33 24.88 17.70
N THR A 23 46.36 23.94 18.64
CA THR A 23 47.31 22.84 18.56
C THR A 23 46.83 21.82 17.52
N LEU A 24 47.76 21.22 16.77
CA LEU A 24 47.43 20.18 15.79
C LEU A 24 46.71 18.98 16.44
N ILE A 25 47.03 18.69 17.70
CA ILE A 25 46.39 17.60 18.45
C ILE A 25 44.93 17.89 18.79
N GLU A 26 44.59 19.15 19.06
CA GLU A 26 43.21 19.56 19.38
C GLU A 26 42.31 19.46 18.15
N MET A 27 42.78 19.86 16.97
CA MET A 27 42.06 19.65 15.72
C MET A 27 41.99 18.16 15.33
N ALA A 28 43.01 17.36 15.63
CA ALA A 28 42.99 15.91 15.38
C ALA A 28 41.92 15.20 16.25
N ILE A 29 41.80 15.57 17.52
CA ILE A 29 40.77 15.02 18.42
C ILE A 29 39.37 15.43 17.93
N VAL A 30 39.19 16.69 17.52
CA VAL A 30 37.90 17.17 16.98
C VAL A 30 37.49 16.36 15.75
N LEU A 31 38.41 16.10 14.82
CA LEU A 31 38.10 15.32 13.61
C LEU A 31 37.78 13.85 13.93
N VAL A 32 38.46 13.24 14.91
CA VAL A 32 38.14 11.89 15.37
C VAL A 32 36.74 11.84 15.98
N ILE A 33 36.37 12.82 16.82
CA ILE A 33 35.04 12.89 17.41
C ILE A 33 33.97 13.08 16.32
N ILE A 34 34.20 13.96 15.34
CA ILE A 34 33.28 14.17 14.22
C ILE A 34 33.11 12.88 13.40
N ALA A 35 34.20 12.18 13.10
CA ALA A 35 34.15 10.92 12.35
C ALA A 35 33.31 9.85 13.07
N VAL A 36 33.45 9.75 14.40
CA VAL A 36 32.65 8.82 15.22
C VAL A 36 31.18 9.23 15.23
N VAL A 37 30.88 10.52 15.43
CA VAL A 37 29.50 11.03 15.45
C VAL A 37 28.81 10.85 14.10
N VAL A 38 29.50 11.13 13.00
CA VAL A 38 28.98 10.92 11.63
C VAL A 38 28.78 9.42 11.34
N GLY A 39 29.72 8.58 11.77
CA GLY A 39 29.60 7.12 11.60
C GLY A 39 28.39 6.52 12.32
N VAL A 40 28.09 6.97 13.54
CA VAL A 40 26.93 6.50 14.31
C VAL A 40 25.62 7.05 13.74
N SER A 41 25.60 8.31 13.30
CA SER A 41 24.38 8.96 12.79
C SER A 41 23.88 8.40 11.45
N MET A 42 24.79 7.94 10.57
CA MET A 42 24.42 7.32 9.28
C MET A 42 23.50 6.09 9.41
N ASN A 43 23.69 5.27 10.45
CA ASN A 43 22.88 4.06 10.65
C ASN A 43 21.45 4.40 11.11
N VAL A 44 21.27 5.46 11.91
CA VAL A 44 19.95 5.92 12.38
C VAL A 44 19.14 6.55 11.25
N TRP A 45 19.80 7.23 10.32
CA TRP A 45 19.13 7.92 9.20
C TRP A 45 18.50 6.96 8.20
N ARG A 46 19.16 5.83 7.91
CA ARG A 46 18.62 4.82 6.97
C ARG A 46 17.30 4.21 7.48
N GLY A 47 17.25 3.78 8.73
CA GLY A 47 16.03 3.21 9.32
C GLY A 47 14.86 4.20 9.38
N LYS A 48 15.13 5.50 9.52
CA LYS A 48 14.08 6.54 9.49
C LYS A 48 13.53 6.84 8.10
N MET A 49 14.34 6.64 7.05
CA MET A 49 13.88 6.79 5.67
C MET A 49 12.96 5.65 5.26
N ASP A 50 13.30 4.40 5.61
CA ASP A 50 12.47 3.23 5.29
C ASP A 50 11.09 3.33 5.94
N GLU A 51 11.03 3.74 7.21
CA GLU A 51 9.77 3.98 7.94
C GLU A 51 8.90 5.04 7.24
N ALA A 52 9.51 6.12 6.73
CA ALA A 52 8.81 7.15 5.98
C ALA A 52 8.26 6.63 4.63
N GLN A 53 9.02 5.80 3.92
CA GLN A 53 8.59 5.20 2.64
C GLN A 53 7.44 4.21 2.82
N VAL A 54 7.47 3.40 3.88
CA VAL A 54 6.36 2.51 4.24
C VAL A 54 5.10 3.32 4.54
N MET A 55 5.22 4.39 5.35
CA MET A 55 4.09 5.25 5.68
C MET A 55 3.51 5.98 4.46
N GLN A 56 4.37 6.49 3.57
CA GLN A 56 3.93 7.07 2.31
C GLN A 56 3.16 6.06 1.46
N THR A 57 3.67 4.83 1.35
CA THR A 57 3.02 3.77 0.58
C THR A 57 1.65 3.43 1.16
N ARG A 58 1.53 3.31 2.50
CA ARG A 58 0.23 3.06 3.17
C ARG A 58 -0.80 4.14 2.87
N LEU A 59 -0.39 5.40 2.95
CA LEU A 59 -1.26 6.54 2.64
C LEU A 59 -1.71 6.53 1.18
N LYS A 60 -0.80 6.19 0.26
CA LYS A 60 -1.12 6.07 -1.17
C LYS A 60 -2.09 4.94 -1.44
N ILE A 61 -1.86 3.75 -0.89
CA ILE A 61 -2.77 2.60 -1.05
C ILE A 61 -4.16 2.92 -0.48
N ALA A 62 -4.25 3.53 0.71
CA ALA A 62 -5.51 3.93 1.29
C ALA A 62 -6.30 4.90 0.38
N GLN A 63 -5.60 5.85 -0.24
CA GLN A 63 -6.22 6.77 -1.20
C GLN A 63 -6.64 6.08 -2.51
N ILE A 64 -5.86 5.10 -2.99
CA ILE A 64 -6.24 4.26 -4.14
C ILE A 64 -7.51 3.48 -3.84
N GLN A 65 -7.60 2.83 -2.68
CA GLN A 65 -8.80 2.09 -2.26
C GLN A 65 -10.03 3.01 -2.20
N LYS A 66 -9.87 4.23 -1.67
CA LYS A 66 -10.92 5.25 -1.67
C LYS A 66 -11.34 5.66 -3.09
N ALA A 67 -10.38 5.81 -4.00
CA ALA A 67 -10.67 6.14 -5.40
C ALA A 67 -11.37 5.00 -6.12
N LEU A 68 -10.99 3.74 -5.87
CA LEU A 68 -11.66 2.55 -6.39
C LEU A 68 -13.12 2.49 -5.92
N MET A 69 -13.38 2.78 -4.65
CA MET A 69 -14.74 2.86 -4.12
C MET A 69 -15.56 3.99 -4.75
N THR A 70 -14.93 5.15 -4.98
CA THR A 70 -15.57 6.28 -5.67
C THR A 70 -15.88 5.94 -7.13
N TYR A 71 -14.95 5.27 -7.81
CA TYR A 71 -15.11 4.82 -9.19
C TYR A 71 -16.23 3.80 -9.32
N ARG A 72 -16.31 2.82 -8.40
CA ARG A 72 -17.44 1.89 -8.28
C ARG A 72 -18.76 2.63 -8.21
N ARG A 73 -18.90 3.61 -7.30
CA ARG A 73 -20.15 4.37 -7.14
C ARG A 73 -20.57 5.10 -8.41
N ALA A 74 -19.60 5.54 -9.22
CA ALA A 74 -19.88 6.30 -10.44
C ALA A 74 -20.14 5.42 -11.68
N ASN A 75 -19.63 4.19 -11.71
CA ASN A 75 -19.60 3.36 -12.93
C ASN A 75 -20.19 1.94 -12.74
N ASP A 76 -20.65 1.61 -11.53
CA ASP A 76 -21.12 0.27 -11.14
C ASP A 76 -20.12 -0.87 -11.43
N ARG A 77 -18.82 -0.56 -11.38
CA ARG A 77 -17.72 -1.51 -11.64
C ARG A 77 -16.38 -1.00 -11.13
N LEU A 78 -15.37 -1.85 -11.11
CA LEU A 78 -13.97 -1.50 -10.92
C LEU A 78 -13.28 -1.26 -12.28
N PRO A 79 -12.20 -0.46 -12.35
CA PRO A 79 -11.45 -0.32 -13.59
C PRO A 79 -10.61 -1.58 -13.86
N CYS A 80 -10.35 -1.89 -15.12
CA CYS A 80 -9.26 -2.80 -15.45
C CYS A 80 -7.90 -2.22 -15.00
N PRO A 81 -6.89 -3.04 -14.70
CA PRO A 81 -5.54 -2.55 -14.46
C PRO A 81 -5.00 -1.80 -15.67
N ALA A 82 -4.13 -0.82 -15.43
CA ALA A 82 -3.39 -0.13 -16.48
C ALA A 82 -2.17 -0.96 -16.90
N ASP A 83 -1.73 -0.76 -18.14
CA ASP A 83 -0.51 -1.39 -18.66
C ASP A 83 0.73 -0.95 -17.86
N PRO A 84 1.37 -1.87 -17.11
CA PRO A 84 2.53 -1.54 -16.30
C PRO A 84 3.78 -1.27 -17.15
N THR A 85 3.78 -1.64 -18.44
CA THR A 85 4.88 -1.38 -19.39
C THR A 85 4.74 -0.08 -20.17
N ALA A 86 3.55 0.53 -20.14
CA ALA A 86 3.31 1.79 -20.85
C ALA A 86 4.24 2.89 -20.31
N VAL A 87 4.90 3.62 -21.20
CA VAL A 87 5.80 4.72 -20.84
C VAL A 87 5.06 6.05 -20.78
N GLN A 88 5.59 7.00 -20.00
CA GLN A 88 5.03 8.35 -19.89
C GLN A 88 4.78 8.97 -21.29
N ASN A 89 3.71 9.77 -21.41
CA ASN A 89 3.27 10.43 -22.65
C ASN A 89 2.76 9.49 -23.76
N THR A 90 2.45 8.23 -23.44
CA THR A 90 1.71 7.34 -24.35
C THR A 90 0.22 7.34 -24.00
N ALA A 91 -0.64 7.04 -24.98
CA ALA A 91 -2.10 7.02 -24.77
C ALA A 91 -2.55 6.02 -23.69
N ASN A 92 -1.77 4.95 -23.47
CA ASN A 92 -2.11 3.88 -22.52
C ASN A 92 -1.50 4.10 -21.13
N TYR A 93 -0.75 5.18 -20.91
CA TYR A 93 -0.04 5.41 -19.66
C TYR A 93 -1.00 5.75 -18.51
N GLY A 94 -1.16 4.83 -17.56
CA GLY A 94 -1.99 5.07 -16.36
C GLY A 94 -3.49 5.14 -16.65
N VAL A 95 -3.94 4.62 -17.78
CA VAL A 95 -5.35 4.47 -18.15
C VAL A 95 -5.72 2.99 -18.06
N ALA A 96 -6.93 2.71 -17.55
CA ALA A 96 -7.46 1.35 -17.47
C ALA A 96 -7.51 0.70 -18.86
N VAL A 97 -7.09 -0.56 -18.94
CA VAL A 97 -7.14 -1.33 -20.18
C VAL A 97 -8.59 -1.54 -20.63
N THR A 98 -8.80 -1.60 -21.94
CA THR A 98 -10.11 -1.84 -22.57
C THR A 98 -10.07 -3.09 -23.45
N PRO A 99 -11.23 -3.74 -23.72
CA PRO A 99 -12.54 -3.47 -23.13
C PRO A 99 -12.64 -3.96 -21.66
N PRO A 100 -13.58 -3.39 -20.89
CA PRO A 100 -13.93 -3.89 -19.55
C PRO A 100 -14.35 -5.37 -19.58
N GLY A 101 -14.18 -6.09 -18.47
CA GLY A 101 -14.48 -7.54 -18.37
C GLY A 101 -13.40 -8.47 -18.90
N ALA A 102 -12.69 -8.08 -19.97
CA ALA A 102 -11.59 -8.87 -20.53
C ALA A 102 -10.24 -8.53 -19.87
N CYS A 103 -9.95 -7.23 -19.73
CA CYS A 103 -8.76 -6.68 -19.09
C CYS A 103 -7.41 -7.34 -19.44
N ASN A 104 -7.27 -7.96 -20.62
CA ASN A 104 -6.09 -8.76 -20.99
C ASN A 104 -5.41 -8.29 -22.28
N SER A 105 -5.84 -7.15 -22.83
CA SER A 105 -5.42 -6.65 -24.14
C SER A 105 -4.05 -5.96 -24.15
N ALA A 106 -3.39 -5.80 -23.00
CA ALA A 106 -2.16 -4.99 -22.87
C ALA A 106 -0.93 -5.83 -22.52
N ALA A 107 0.22 -5.47 -23.09
CA ALA A 107 1.45 -6.28 -23.10
C ALA A 107 2.02 -6.59 -21.71
N GLY A 108 1.79 -5.73 -20.72
CA GLY A 108 2.26 -5.91 -19.35
C GLY A 108 1.24 -6.49 -18.37
N VAL A 109 -0.02 -6.65 -18.77
CA VAL A 109 -1.07 -7.18 -17.90
C VAL A 109 -0.99 -8.69 -17.91
N ILE A 110 -0.83 -9.28 -16.72
CA ILE A 110 -0.82 -10.72 -16.53
C ILE A 110 -2.16 -11.15 -15.94
N GLY A 111 -2.55 -12.41 -16.13
CA GLY A 111 -3.82 -12.86 -15.58
C GLY A 111 -4.13 -14.29 -15.92
N ASN A 112 -5.17 -14.80 -15.27
CA ASN A 112 -5.79 -16.08 -15.55
C ASN A 112 -7.30 -15.89 -15.42
N THR A 113 -8.03 -16.25 -16.48
CA THR A 113 -9.49 -16.17 -16.54
C THR A 113 -10.13 -17.57 -16.47
N THR A 114 -9.49 -18.50 -15.75
CA THR A 114 -9.94 -19.89 -15.61
C THR A 114 -10.08 -20.25 -14.14
N LEU A 115 -11.31 -20.54 -13.71
CA LEU A 115 -11.59 -20.94 -12.33
C LEU A 115 -10.69 -22.12 -11.89
N PRO A 116 -10.19 -22.11 -10.64
CA PRO A 116 -10.55 -21.21 -9.54
C PRO A 116 -9.83 -19.85 -9.55
N VAL A 117 -8.87 -19.62 -10.45
CA VAL A 117 -8.12 -18.36 -10.54
C VAL A 117 -8.75 -17.48 -11.61
N PHE A 118 -9.41 -16.40 -11.17
CA PHE A 118 -10.11 -15.50 -12.09
C PHE A 118 -9.71 -14.05 -11.78
N ALA A 119 -8.48 -13.70 -12.14
CA ALA A 119 -7.87 -12.43 -11.78
C ALA A 119 -6.87 -11.96 -12.85
N VAL A 120 -6.75 -10.65 -12.98
CA VAL A 120 -5.76 -9.96 -13.83
C VAL A 120 -5.00 -8.95 -12.99
N GLU A 121 -3.72 -8.75 -13.27
CA GLU A 121 -2.83 -7.84 -12.58
C GLU A 121 -2.10 -6.92 -13.57
N GLY A 122 -2.08 -5.63 -13.24
CA GLY A 122 -1.27 -4.63 -13.91
C GLY A 122 -0.89 -3.52 -12.94
N SER A 123 -0.80 -2.29 -13.42
CA SER A 123 -0.56 -1.12 -12.57
C SER A 123 -1.85 -0.37 -12.22
N VAL A 124 -1.81 0.45 -11.18
CA VAL A 124 -2.94 1.31 -10.80
C VAL A 124 -3.28 2.29 -11.94
N PRO A 125 -4.52 2.32 -12.46
CA PRO A 125 -4.93 3.22 -13.53
C PRO A 125 -5.26 4.63 -13.00
N TYR A 126 -4.20 5.38 -12.63
CA TYR A 126 -4.35 6.66 -11.93
C TYR A 126 -5.21 7.69 -12.69
N GLN A 127 -5.14 7.75 -14.02
CA GLN A 127 -5.95 8.68 -14.82
C GLN A 127 -7.42 8.30 -14.77
N THR A 128 -7.74 7.01 -14.94
CA THR A 128 -9.11 6.50 -14.85
C THR A 128 -9.70 6.69 -13.46
N LEU A 129 -8.86 6.62 -12.42
CA LEU A 129 -9.25 6.89 -11.03
C LEU A 129 -9.27 8.38 -10.67
N ASN A 130 -8.94 9.27 -11.60
CA ASN A 130 -8.81 10.70 -11.37
C ASN A 130 -7.90 11.04 -10.17
N LEU A 131 -6.78 10.31 -10.06
CA LEU A 131 -5.74 10.52 -9.06
C LEU A 131 -4.56 11.28 -9.66
N PRO A 132 -3.73 11.96 -8.84
CA PRO A 132 -2.42 12.40 -9.28
C PRO A 132 -1.52 11.22 -9.66
N GLU A 133 -0.64 11.41 -10.65
CA GLU A 133 0.29 10.37 -11.14
C GLU A 133 1.13 9.73 -10.03
N ASP A 134 1.48 10.48 -9.00
CA ASP A 134 2.30 9.99 -7.89
C ASP A 134 1.66 8.82 -7.12
N PHE A 135 0.32 8.66 -7.19
CA PHE A 135 -0.38 7.53 -6.58
C PHE A 135 -0.19 6.22 -7.34
N MET A 136 0.29 6.25 -8.60
CA MET A 136 0.70 5.02 -9.27
C MET A 136 1.99 4.43 -8.66
N TYR A 137 2.75 5.24 -7.90
CA TYR A 137 4.06 4.88 -7.38
C TYR A 137 4.08 4.70 -5.86
N ASP A 138 4.81 3.71 -5.35
CA ASP A 138 5.08 3.53 -3.92
C ASP A 138 6.14 4.50 -3.39
N GLY A 139 6.47 4.38 -2.10
CA GLY A 139 7.51 5.17 -1.43
C GLY A 139 8.94 4.93 -1.95
N TRP A 140 9.16 3.84 -2.70
CA TRP A 140 10.42 3.49 -3.35
C TRP A 140 10.43 3.85 -4.86
N GLY A 141 9.37 4.51 -5.32
CA GLY A 141 9.25 5.04 -6.68
C GLY A 141 8.97 3.96 -7.74
N LYS A 142 8.49 2.79 -7.35
CA LYS A 142 8.03 1.73 -8.28
C LYS A 142 6.52 1.72 -8.37
N ARG A 143 6.00 1.17 -9.47
CA ARG A 143 4.56 1.08 -9.67
C ARG A 143 3.94 0.13 -8.66
N ILE A 144 2.85 0.58 -8.07
CA ILE A 144 1.95 -0.25 -7.27
C ILE A 144 1.20 -1.17 -8.23
N ALA A 145 1.26 -2.47 -7.97
CA ALA A 145 0.49 -3.45 -8.71
C ALA A 145 -0.97 -3.44 -8.25
N TYR A 146 -1.87 -3.60 -9.20
CA TYR A 146 -3.31 -3.68 -8.97
C TYR A 146 -3.84 -4.92 -9.66
N ALA A 147 -4.33 -5.84 -8.85
CA ALA A 147 -4.99 -7.05 -9.29
C ALA A 147 -6.48 -6.95 -9.05
N VAL A 148 -7.28 -7.42 -10.01
CA VAL A 148 -8.74 -7.36 -9.94
C VAL A 148 -9.34 -8.60 -10.57
N ASP A 149 -10.48 -9.03 -10.04
CA ASP A 149 -11.34 -10.01 -10.68
C ASP A 149 -12.01 -9.39 -11.92
N PRO A 150 -11.75 -9.86 -13.15
CA PRO A 150 -12.29 -9.24 -14.36
C PRO A 150 -13.82 -9.13 -14.38
N ARG A 151 -14.55 -10.03 -13.70
CA ARG A 151 -16.02 -9.93 -13.58
C ARG A 151 -16.45 -8.64 -12.91
N MET A 152 -15.66 -8.17 -11.94
CA MET A 152 -15.92 -6.93 -11.22
C MET A 152 -15.57 -5.68 -12.02
N THR A 153 -15.01 -5.85 -13.23
CA THR A 153 -14.71 -4.77 -14.17
C THR A 153 -15.70 -4.69 -15.33
N GLU A 154 -16.63 -5.66 -15.43
CA GLU A 154 -17.70 -5.64 -16.43
C GLU A 154 -18.64 -4.46 -16.21
N ASP A 155 -19.40 -4.08 -17.24
CA ASP A 155 -20.47 -3.11 -17.07
C ASP A 155 -21.54 -3.67 -16.12
N GLU A 156 -22.04 -2.82 -15.22
CA GLU A 156 -23.04 -3.20 -14.21
C GLU A 156 -22.60 -4.36 -13.29
N ALA A 157 -21.30 -4.52 -13.09
CA ALA A 157 -20.74 -5.66 -12.36
C ALA A 157 -21.30 -5.80 -10.95
N PHE A 158 -21.45 -4.70 -10.20
CA PHE A 158 -21.95 -4.80 -8.82
C PHE A 158 -23.47 -5.02 -8.76
N THR A 159 -24.21 -4.70 -9.82
CA THR A 159 -25.62 -5.10 -10.00
C THR A 159 -25.76 -6.58 -10.36
N ASN A 160 -24.94 -7.07 -11.30
CA ASN A 160 -25.01 -8.44 -11.83
C ASN A 160 -24.39 -9.49 -10.91
N TYR A 161 -23.37 -9.09 -10.16
CA TYR A 161 -22.67 -9.93 -9.21
C TYR A 161 -22.93 -9.42 -7.79
N ASP A 162 -23.98 -9.98 -7.18
CA ASP A 162 -24.40 -9.62 -5.83
C ASP A 162 -23.39 -10.09 -4.75
N ILE A 163 -23.71 -9.83 -3.49
CA ILE A 163 -22.84 -10.14 -2.36
C ILE A 163 -22.77 -11.65 -2.02
N TYR A 164 -23.62 -12.46 -2.65
CA TYR A 164 -23.73 -13.91 -2.47
C TYR A 164 -23.22 -14.67 -3.70
N ALA A 165 -23.14 -14.03 -4.86
CA ALA A 165 -22.48 -14.51 -6.03
C ALA A 165 -20.99 -14.67 -5.73
N ASN A 166 -20.41 -15.81 -6.07
CA ASN A 166 -18.98 -16.12 -5.88
C ASN A 166 -18.10 -15.15 -6.69
N CYS A 167 -17.83 -13.98 -6.11
CA CYS A 167 -16.92 -12.96 -6.63
C CYS A 167 -15.63 -13.05 -5.84
N GLY A 168 -14.51 -13.23 -6.53
CA GLY A 168 -13.21 -13.34 -5.91
C GLY A 168 -12.37 -14.43 -6.54
N GLY A 169 -11.62 -14.06 -7.56
CA GLY A 169 -10.59 -14.91 -8.16
C GLY A 169 -9.19 -14.73 -7.54
N ILE A 170 -9.10 -13.94 -6.47
CA ILE A 170 -7.85 -13.64 -5.76
C ILE A 170 -7.87 -14.29 -4.38
N THR A 171 -6.80 -15.02 -4.07
CA THR A 171 -6.56 -15.62 -2.76
C THR A 171 -5.44 -14.86 -2.05
N VAL A 172 -5.66 -14.47 -0.81
CA VAL A 172 -4.62 -13.91 0.06
C VAL A 172 -4.34 -14.88 1.19
N LYS A 173 -3.06 -15.19 1.43
CA LYS A 173 -2.60 -16.14 2.44
C LYS A 173 -1.76 -15.46 3.51
N ASP A 174 -1.75 -16.04 4.70
CA ASP A 174 -0.89 -15.61 5.79
C ASP A 174 0.53 -16.19 5.69
N ALA A 175 1.38 -15.88 6.66
CA ALA A 175 2.75 -16.38 6.74
C ALA A 175 2.88 -17.91 6.88
N THR A 176 1.80 -18.61 7.22
CA THR A 176 1.75 -20.07 7.36
C THR A 176 1.22 -20.77 6.11
N GLY A 177 0.79 -19.98 5.11
CA GLY A 177 0.23 -20.48 3.86
C GLY A 177 -1.28 -20.76 3.92
N ASN A 178 -1.95 -20.45 5.02
CA ASN A 178 -3.40 -20.57 5.15
C ASN A 178 -4.09 -19.39 4.47
N PRO A 179 -5.23 -19.59 3.78
CA PRO A 179 -5.97 -18.49 3.19
C PRO A 179 -6.56 -17.59 4.29
N VAL A 180 -6.20 -16.31 4.26
CA VAL A 180 -6.90 -15.25 5.00
C VAL A 180 -8.22 -14.93 4.28
N THR A 181 -8.18 -14.93 2.95
CA THR A 181 -9.36 -14.88 2.09
C THR A 181 -9.12 -15.64 0.79
N SER A 182 -10.17 -16.20 0.22
CA SER A 182 -10.21 -16.75 -1.14
C SER A 182 -11.17 -15.98 -2.05
N SER A 183 -11.70 -14.84 -1.58
CA SER A 183 -12.81 -14.14 -2.20
C SER A 183 -12.50 -12.66 -2.44
N ALA A 184 -11.21 -12.29 -2.47
CA ALA A 184 -10.81 -10.92 -2.76
C ALA A 184 -11.18 -10.57 -4.20
N ILE A 185 -11.88 -9.45 -4.38
CA ILE A 185 -12.26 -8.95 -5.70
C ILE A 185 -11.20 -8.02 -6.29
N TYR A 186 -10.36 -7.44 -5.44
CA TYR A 186 -9.13 -6.80 -5.87
C TYR A 186 -8.06 -6.87 -4.78
N ALA A 187 -6.80 -6.75 -5.20
CA ALA A 187 -5.65 -6.55 -4.35
C ALA A 187 -4.74 -5.43 -4.91
N VAL A 188 -4.10 -4.70 -4.02
CA VAL A 188 -3.13 -3.64 -4.30
C VAL A 188 -1.83 -4.03 -3.61
N ILE A 189 -0.75 -4.08 -4.38
CA ILE A 189 0.53 -4.63 -3.94
C ILE A 189 1.65 -3.62 -4.15
N SER A 190 2.42 -3.34 -3.11
CA SER A 190 3.73 -2.69 -3.20
C SER A 190 4.81 -3.71 -2.87
N PHE A 191 5.88 -3.73 -3.67
CA PHE A 191 6.97 -4.70 -3.59
C PHE A 191 8.10 -4.25 -2.65
N GLY A 192 7.76 -3.40 -1.69
CA GLY A 192 8.64 -3.00 -0.61
C GLY A 192 9.96 -2.34 -1.05
N SER A 193 10.93 -2.44 -0.13
CA SER A 193 12.23 -1.78 -0.24
C SER A 193 13.13 -2.40 -1.30
N ASN A 194 13.05 -3.72 -1.50
CA ASN A 194 13.82 -4.42 -2.53
C ASN A 194 13.22 -4.22 -3.93
N SER A 195 11.95 -3.80 -4.03
CA SER A 195 11.26 -3.49 -5.28
C SER A 195 11.20 -4.67 -6.27
N HIS A 196 11.38 -5.91 -5.81
CA HIS A 196 11.56 -7.06 -6.68
C HIS A 196 10.30 -7.38 -7.47
N GLY A 197 10.43 -7.45 -8.80
CA GLY A 197 9.31 -7.72 -9.70
C GLY A 197 8.38 -6.53 -9.95
N ALA A 198 8.60 -5.40 -9.28
CA ALA A 198 7.88 -4.15 -9.52
C ALA A 198 8.24 -3.54 -10.88
N TYR A 199 7.35 -2.72 -11.43
CA TYR A 199 7.64 -1.96 -12.64
C TYR A 199 8.22 -0.59 -12.32
N THR A 200 9.25 -0.18 -13.07
CA THR A 200 9.84 1.15 -12.98
C THR A 200 8.94 2.20 -13.64
N ARG A 201 9.28 3.48 -13.48
CA ARG A 201 8.62 4.57 -14.22
C ARG A 201 8.68 4.35 -15.74
N GLY A 202 9.80 3.80 -16.23
CA GLY A 202 10.02 3.48 -17.63
C GLY A 202 9.33 2.21 -18.14
N GLY A 203 8.48 1.56 -17.33
CA GLY A 203 7.73 0.38 -17.77
C GLY A 203 8.56 -0.91 -17.86
N THR A 204 9.75 -0.91 -17.29
CA THR A 204 10.59 -2.11 -17.20
C THR A 204 10.43 -2.78 -15.85
N ARG A 205 10.46 -4.11 -15.84
CA ARG A 205 10.40 -4.88 -14.60
C ARG A 205 11.74 -4.82 -13.87
N TYR A 206 11.71 -4.59 -12.56
CA TYR A 206 12.91 -4.41 -11.73
C TYR A 206 13.32 -5.73 -11.08
N ASN A 207 14.60 -6.09 -11.20
CA ASN A 207 15.16 -7.22 -10.48
C ASN A 207 15.84 -6.75 -9.19
N GLY A 208 15.09 -6.82 -8.08
CA GLY A 208 15.62 -6.58 -6.73
C GLY A 208 16.50 -7.71 -6.17
N GLY A 209 16.62 -8.82 -6.91
CA GLY A 209 17.35 -10.02 -6.49
C GLY A 209 16.75 -10.74 -5.29
N SER A 210 15.42 -10.70 -5.12
CA SER A 210 14.78 -11.41 -4.01
C SER A 210 14.94 -12.92 -4.17
N VAL A 211 15.20 -13.58 -3.05
CA VAL A 211 15.21 -15.03 -2.90
C VAL A 211 14.13 -15.51 -1.92
N ASN A 212 13.31 -14.59 -1.41
CA ASN A 212 12.23 -14.92 -0.49
C ASN A 212 11.04 -15.52 -1.26
N ALA A 213 10.66 -16.76 -0.96
CA ALA A 213 9.62 -17.47 -1.70
C ALA A 213 8.25 -16.77 -1.67
N ASP A 214 7.93 -16.05 -0.59
CA ASP A 214 6.66 -15.34 -0.45
C ASP A 214 6.64 -14.06 -1.31
N GLU A 215 7.79 -13.38 -1.45
CA GLU A 215 7.91 -12.24 -2.37
C GLU A 215 7.88 -12.68 -3.84
N LEU A 216 8.48 -13.83 -4.16
CA LEU A 216 8.38 -14.42 -5.50
C LEU A 216 6.94 -14.78 -5.86
N THR A 217 6.14 -15.18 -4.87
CA THR A 217 4.70 -15.42 -5.02
C THR A 217 3.98 -14.10 -5.31
N ASN A 218 4.21 -13.06 -4.50
CA ASN A 218 3.56 -11.76 -4.67
C ASN A 218 3.91 -11.07 -5.99
N CYS A 219 5.14 -11.18 -6.45
CA CYS A 219 5.53 -10.62 -7.73
C CYS A 219 5.09 -11.46 -8.91
N ASN A 220 4.56 -12.68 -8.76
CA ASN A 220 4.31 -13.58 -9.89
C ASN A 220 5.55 -13.73 -10.80
N CYS A 221 6.74 -13.77 -10.18
CA CYS A 221 8.00 -13.68 -10.88
C CYS A 221 9.06 -14.60 -10.27
N THR A 222 10.05 -14.95 -11.08
CA THR A 222 11.23 -15.70 -10.65
C THR A 222 12.21 -14.80 -9.91
N ASN A 223 13.19 -15.37 -9.21
CA ASN A 223 14.29 -14.64 -8.56
C ASN A 223 15.13 -13.75 -9.50
N ASN A 224 14.96 -13.90 -10.82
CA ASN A 224 15.54 -13.01 -11.83
C ASN A 224 14.65 -11.79 -12.14
N GLY A 225 13.56 -11.56 -11.39
CA GLY A 225 12.60 -10.49 -11.62
C GLY A 225 11.81 -10.65 -12.93
N THR A 226 11.76 -11.86 -13.49
CA THR A 226 11.06 -12.17 -14.75
C THR A 226 9.77 -12.92 -14.48
N TYR A 227 8.70 -12.63 -15.24
CA TYR A 227 7.42 -13.33 -15.10
C TYR A 227 7.60 -14.85 -15.12
N SER A 228 6.95 -15.54 -14.20
CA SER A 228 7.07 -16.99 -14.00
C SER A 228 6.46 -17.82 -15.13
N GLY A 229 5.69 -17.20 -16.04
CA GLY A 229 4.95 -17.88 -17.09
C GLY A 229 3.57 -18.40 -16.63
N SER A 230 3.23 -18.26 -15.35
CA SER A 230 1.94 -18.68 -14.79
C SER A 230 1.45 -17.68 -13.75
N TYR A 231 0.20 -17.25 -13.87
CA TYR A 231 -0.45 -16.35 -12.93
C TYR A 231 -1.40 -17.14 -12.02
N GLY A 232 -1.14 -17.07 -10.71
CA GLY A 232 -1.88 -17.83 -9.71
C GLY A 232 -2.98 -17.04 -8.99
N GLY A 233 -3.00 -15.71 -9.10
CA GLY A 233 -3.91 -14.86 -8.31
C GLY A 233 -3.77 -15.08 -6.80
N ILE A 234 -2.56 -15.46 -6.34
CA ILE A 234 -2.26 -15.73 -4.93
C ILE A 234 -1.29 -14.67 -4.44
N TYR A 235 -1.61 -14.05 -3.31
CA TYR A 235 -0.73 -13.11 -2.63
C TYR A 235 -0.52 -13.53 -1.17
N ILE A 236 0.64 -13.24 -0.62
CA ILE A 236 1.02 -13.46 0.77
C ILE A 236 0.96 -12.12 1.50
N GLN A 237 0.21 -12.07 2.60
CA GLN A 237 0.12 -10.93 3.49
C GLN A 237 0.67 -11.32 4.87
N LYS A 238 1.75 -10.67 5.29
CA LYS A 238 2.35 -10.86 6.61
C LYS A 238 3.14 -9.61 7.04
N PRO A 239 3.53 -9.49 8.32
CA PRO A 239 4.34 -8.37 8.77
C PRO A 239 5.67 -8.26 8.00
N MET A 240 6.05 -7.03 7.65
CA MET A 240 7.36 -6.73 7.05
C MET A 240 8.48 -7.07 8.04
N MET A 241 9.47 -7.85 7.58
CA MET A 241 10.53 -8.41 8.43
C MET A 241 11.87 -7.66 8.35
N GLY A 242 11.90 -6.52 7.66
CA GLY A 242 13.09 -5.68 7.49
C GLY A 242 13.38 -5.37 6.03
N THR A 243 14.61 -4.96 5.75
CA THR A 243 15.08 -4.63 4.39
C THR A 243 16.11 -5.65 3.92
N GLY A 244 16.07 -5.99 2.64
CA GLY A 244 17.01 -6.93 2.02
C GLY A 244 16.35 -7.95 1.10
N ASN A 245 17.18 -8.76 0.45
CA ASN A 245 16.77 -9.65 -0.62
C ASN A 245 16.18 -10.98 -0.14
N ALA A 246 16.36 -11.34 1.13
CA ALA A 246 15.82 -12.56 1.71
C ALA A 246 14.69 -12.28 2.72
N THR A 247 14.47 -11.01 3.04
CA THR A 247 13.42 -10.55 3.95
C THR A 247 12.15 -10.28 3.18
N PHE A 248 11.00 -10.51 3.78
CA PHE A 248 9.72 -10.11 3.22
C PHE A 248 9.45 -8.64 3.54
N ASP A 249 9.33 -7.81 2.52
CA ASP A 249 9.03 -6.38 2.66
C ASP A 249 7.84 -5.90 1.81
N ASP A 250 7.13 -6.82 1.16
CA ASP A 250 5.93 -6.51 0.41
C ASP A 250 4.77 -6.05 1.30
N MET A 251 3.92 -5.19 0.74
CA MET A 251 2.65 -4.79 1.32
C MET A 251 1.52 -5.17 0.39
N VAL A 252 0.61 -6.01 0.89
CA VAL A 252 -0.58 -6.47 0.17
C VAL A 252 -1.80 -5.99 0.93
N GLU A 253 -2.65 -5.23 0.24
CA GLU A 253 -3.95 -4.77 0.74
C GLU A 253 -5.03 -5.25 -0.23
N TYR A 254 -6.13 -5.79 0.29
CA TYR A 254 -7.19 -6.36 -0.55
C TYR A 254 -8.56 -5.92 -0.06
N GLN A 255 -9.57 -6.12 -0.89
CA GLN A 255 -10.97 -5.99 -0.48
C GLN A 255 -11.83 -7.06 -1.13
N GLU A 256 -12.88 -7.44 -0.42
CA GLU A 256 -13.93 -8.34 -0.85
C GLU A 256 -15.18 -7.59 -1.31
N ARG A 257 -16.07 -8.29 -2.01
CA ARG A 257 -17.31 -7.74 -2.59
C ARG A 257 -18.18 -6.97 -1.59
N TRP A 258 -18.26 -7.44 -0.34
CA TRP A 258 -19.09 -6.84 0.70
C TRP A 258 -18.50 -5.53 1.24
N GLN A 259 -17.18 -5.37 1.23
CA GLN A 259 -16.50 -4.18 1.78
C GLN A 259 -16.66 -2.93 0.89
N LEU A 260 -17.14 -3.11 -0.34
CA LEU A 260 -17.39 -2.02 -1.27
C LEU A 260 -18.90 -1.68 -1.41
N GLN A 261 -19.79 -2.26 -0.61
CA GLN A 261 -21.24 -2.02 -0.71
C GLN A 261 -21.63 -0.53 -0.67
N THR A 262 -22.71 -0.22 -1.36
CA THR A 262 -23.31 1.12 -1.48
C THR A 262 -24.83 1.02 -1.37
N ASP A 263 -25.51 2.16 -1.20
CA ASP A 263 -26.98 2.22 -1.17
C ASP A 263 -27.64 1.78 -2.49
N ALA A 264 -26.86 1.67 -3.58
CA ALA A 264 -27.32 1.19 -4.88
C ALA A 264 -27.36 -0.35 -4.96
N ASP A 265 -26.69 -1.07 -4.06
CA ASP A 265 -26.78 -2.52 -4.00
C ASP A 265 -28.19 -2.93 -3.58
N ASN A 266 -28.83 -3.83 -4.35
CA ASN A 266 -30.17 -4.32 -4.07
C ASN A 266 -30.13 -5.30 -2.89
N VAL A 267 -30.16 -4.79 -1.66
CA VAL A 267 -30.10 -5.61 -0.45
C VAL A 267 -31.39 -5.51 0.34
N TYR A 268 -32.09 -6.64 0.50
CA TYR A 268 -33.27 -6.79 1.36
C TYR A 268 -32.94 -6.73 2.88
N GLY A 269 -31.81 -6.15 3.28
CA GLY A 269 -31.38 -6.01 4.68
C GLY A 269 -30.33 -4.90 4.82
N SER A 270 -30.48 -4.07 5.85
CA SER A 270 -29.56 -2.97 6.15
C SER A 270 -28.23 -3.53 6.69
N TYR A 271 -27.14 -3.34 5.95
CA TYR A 271 -25.78 -3.72 6.36
C TYR A 271 -24.99 -2.45 6.69
N GLY A 272 -24.78 -2.20 7.99
CA GLY A 272 -23.98 -1.10 8.50
C GLY A 272 -22.63 -1.60 9.01
N GLY A 273 -21.71 -1.94 8.10
CA GLY A 273 -20.32 -2.28 8.46
C GLY A 273 -20.02 -3.77 8.68
N PRO A 274 -18.86 -4.12 9.31
CA PRO A 274 -18.44 -5.51 9.54
C PRO A 274 -19.37 -6.29 10.48
N GLU A 275 -20.38 -5.63 11.03
CA GLU A 275 -21.32 -6.14 12.02
C GLU A 275 -22.74 -6.22 11.42
N VAL A 276 -23.33 -7.41 11.48
CA VAL A 276 -24.68 -7.71 10.99
C VAL A 276 -25.61 -7.92 12.18
N GLY A 277 -26.73 -7.20 12.22
CA GLY A 277 -27.76 -7.34 13.25
C GLY A 277 -29.00 -8.10 12.76
N PHE A 278 -29.48 -9.07 13.55
CA PHE A 278 -30.72 -9.81 13.29
C PHE A 278 -31.73 -9.62 14.43
N SER A 279 -33.01 -9.46 14.10
CA SER A 279 -34.10 -9.39 15.08
C SER A 279 -34.62 -10.80 15.42
N LEU A 280 -34.83 -11.06 16.70
CA LEU A 280 -35.34 -12.34 17.22
C LEU A 280 -36.72 -12.15 17.85
N SER A 281 -37.56 -13.18 17.77
CA SER A 281 -38.89 -13.21 18.41
C SER A 281 -38.85 -13.52 19.91
N VAL A 282 -37.66 -13.83 20.44
CA VAL A 282 -37.41 -14.16 21.86
C VAL A 282 -36.14 -13.44 22.34
N SER A 283 -36.06 -13.18 23.65
CA SER A 283 -34.87 -12.58 24.28
C SER A 283 -33.59 -13.32 23.86
N PRO A 284 -32.53 -12.63 23.43
CA PRO A 284 -32.23 -11.19 23.60
C PRO A 284 -32.90 -10.23 22.61
N TYR A 285 -33.83 -10.69 21.75
CA TYR A 285 -34.57 -9.91 20.74
C TYR A 285 -33.75 -9.28 19.61
N VAL A 286 -32.44 -9.14 19.79
CA VAL A 286 -31.46 -8.77 18.75
C VAL A 286 -30.20 -9.60 18.92
N LYS A 287 -29.51 -9.91 17.82
CA LYS A 287 -28.20 -10.56 17.85
C LYS A 287 -27.28 -9.98 16.79
N PHE A 288 -26.04 -9.70 17.19
CA PHE A 288 -25.04 -9.11 16.32
C PHE A 288 -23.97 -10.14 15.97
N TYR A 289 -23.43 -10.06 14.77
CA TYR A 289 -22.39 -10.94 14.27
C TYR A 289 -21.33 -10.13 13.56
N THR A 290 -20.05 -10.46 13.73
CA THR A 290 -19.02 -10.03 12.77
C THR A 290 -18.98 -11.00 11.61
N LYS A 291 -18.92 -10.47 10.38
CA LYS A 291 -18.85 -11.29 9.16
C LYS A 291 -17.43 -11.25 8.59
N SER A 292 -16.87 -12.43 8.36
CA SER A 292 -15.69 -12.63 7.50
C SER A 292 -16.04 -13.70 6.45
N CYS A 293 -16.08 -13.28 5.18
CA CYS A 293 -16.55 -14.09 4.04
C CYS A 293 -17.94 -14.74 4.29
N ASP A 294 -17.97 -16.02 4.71
CA ASP A 294 -19.16 -16.85 4.97
C ASP A 294 -19.36 -17.24 6.44
N THR A 295 -18.43 -16.82 7.32
CA THR A 295 -18.49 -17.17 8.72
C THR A 295 -19.05 -16.00 9.52
N TYR A 296 -20.20 -16.24 10.16
CA TYR A 296 -20.77 -15.32 11.12
C TYR A 296 -20.24 -15.67 12.52
N THR A 297 -19.42 -14.80 13.10
CA THR A 297 -19.01 -14.94 14.50
C THR A 297 -19.96 -14.13 15.36
N ALA A 298 -20.67 -14.78 16.27
CA ALA A 298 -21.59 -14.08 17.16
C ALA A 298 -20.82 -13.13 18.09
N LEU A 299 -21.26 -11.88 18.14
CA LEU A 299 -20.82 -10.92 19.13
C LEU A 299 -21.55 -11.18 20.46
N ASN A 300 -20.99 -10.62 21.53
CA ASN A 300 -21.68 -10.61 22.82
C ASN A 300 -22.99 -9.81 22.70
N ASP A 301 -24.00 -10.25 23.44
CA ASP A 301 -25.27 -9.52 23.51
C ASP A 301 -25.03 -8.11 24.10
N PRO A 302 -25.79 -7.09 23.68
CA PRO A 302 -25.69 -5.74 24.24
C PRO A 302 -25.94 -5.74 25.74
N ALA A 303 -25.27 -4.84 26.47
CA ALA A 303 -25.44 -4.70 27.92
C ALA A 303 -26.89 -4.35 28.31
N ALA A 304 -27.62 -3.68 27.42
CA ALA A 304 -29.05 -3.40 27.55
C ALA A 304 -29.83 -4.10 26.43
N LEU A 305 -30.64 -5.08 26.80
CA LEU A 305 -31.48 -5.81 25.87
C LEU A 305 -32.76 -5.03 25.55
N PRO A 306 -33.25 -5.06 24.30
CA PRO A 306 -34.58 -4.57 23.98
C PRO A 306 -35.66 -5.24 24.86
N PRO A 307 -36.74 -4.52 25.21
CA PRO A 307 -37.82 -5.09 26.01
C PRO A 307 -38.70 -6.08 25.21
N ALA A 308 -38.65 -6.05 23.88
CA ALA A 308 -39.42 -6.91 22.97
C ALA A 308 -38.74 -7.00 21.58
N ALA A 309 -39.28 -7.84 20.69
CA ALA A 309 -38.78 -8.05 19.34
C ALA A 309 -38.75 -6.73 18.53
N ALA A 310 -37.61 -6.45 17.88
CA ALA A 310 -37.42 -5.26 17.07
C ALA A 310 -37.94 -5.47 15.63
N THR A 311 -38.54 -4.44 15.04
CA THR A 311 -39.03 -4.43 13.65
C THR A 311 -37.99 -3.93 12.64
N GLY A 312 -36.85 -3.45 13.12
CA GLY A 312 -35.74 -2.97 12.32
C GLY A 312 -34.50 -2.78 13.18
N ILE A 313 -33.32 -2.95 12.59
CA ILE A 313 -32.03 -2.81 13.25
C ILE A 313 -31.14 -1.92 12.38
N SER A 314 -30.44 -1.00 13.02
CA SER A 314 -29.41 -0.17 12.41
C SER A 314 -28.16 -0.30 13.24
N VAL A 315 -27.02 -0.50 12.59
CA VAL A 315 -25.71 -0.66 13.23
C VAL A 315 -24.85 0.55 12.90
N SER A 316 -24.26 1.16 13.94
CA SER A 316 -23.33 2.27 13.77
C SER A 316 -21.91 1.73 13.58
N PRO A 317 -21.08 2.30 12.67
CA PRO A 317 -19.75 1.75 12.36
C PRO A 317 -18.69 1.92 13.47
N ASP A 318 -19.02 2.57 14.59
CA ASP A 318 -18.08 3.09 15.58
C ASP A 318 -17.83 2.19 16.78
N ASN A 319 -18.37 0.96 16.79
CA ASN A 319 -18.08 -0.08 17.79
C ASN A 319 -18.39 0.35 19.25
N LEU A 320 -19.29 1.32 19.42
CA LEU A 320 -19.81 1.81 20.69
C LEU A 320 -21.28 1.42 20.78
N TYR A 321 -21.57 0.38 21.56
CA TYR A 321 -22.91 -0.12 21.87
C TYR A 321 -23.33 0.24 23.29
#